data_AF-A0AAP0M978-F1
#
_entry.id   AF-A0AAP0M978-F1
#
_cell.length_a   1.000
_cell.length_b   1.000
_cell.length_c   1.000
_cell.angle_alpha   90.00
_cell.angle_beta   90.00
_cell.angle_gamma   90.00
#
_symmetry.space_group_name_H-M   'P 1'
#
loop_
_entity.id
_entity.type
_entity.pdbx_description
1 polymer ?
#
loop_
_entity_poly.entity_id
_entity_poly.type
_entity_poly.pdbx_seq_one_letter_code
_entity_poly.pdbx_strand_id
1 'polypeptide(L)' 'MLFAIAALSSQNPSIITIADAVFGFDPPIDPYALARAFQLDPYVVKTLQA' A
#
# COMPACT_ATOMS: atom_id res chain seq x y z
N MET A 1 -20.28 -15.72 -3.04
CA MET A 1 -19.06 -15.61 -2.20
C MET A 1 -17.93 -16.30 -2.95
N LEU A 2 -16.86 -15.58 -3.28
CA LEU A 2 -15.70 -16.14 -3.99
C LEU A 2 -14.63 -16.50 -2.95
N PHE A 3 -14.02 -17.67 -3.06
CA PHE A 3 -12.91 -18.12 -2.22
C PHE A 3 -11.68 -18.32 -3.10
N ALA A 4 -10.54 -17.78 -2.69
CA ALA A 4 -9.27 -17.90 -3.41
C ALA A 4 -8.22 -18.54 -2.48
N ILE A 5 -7.43 -19.46 -3.04
CA ILE A 5 -6.38 -20.18 -2.30
C ILE A 5 -5.06 -19.93 -3.05
N ALA A 6 -4.05 -19.43 -2.34
CA ALA A 6 -2.69 -19.25 -2.85
C ALA A 6 -1.74 -20.21 -2.12
N ALA A 7 -0.88 -20.90 -2.86
CA ALA A 7 0.14 -21.79 -2.31
C ALA A 7 1.53 -21.20 -2.58
N LEU A 8 2.21 -20.74 -1.54
CA LEU A 8 3.57 -20.23 -1.61
C LEU A 8 4.54 -21.36 -1.24
N SER A 9 5.64 -21.50 -1.98
CA SER A 9 6.64 -22.55 -1.75
C SER A 9 7.58 -22.29 -0.57
N SER A 10 7.52 -21.09 0.02
CA SER A 10 8.25 -20.75 1.23
C SER A 10 7.47 -21.20 2.47
N GLN A 11 8.16 -21.85 3.40
CA GLN A 11 7.62 -22.18 4.73
C GLN A 11 7.49 -20.93 5.63
N ASN A 12 8.19 -19.85 5.28
CA ASN A 12 8.05 -18.54 5.91
C ASN A 12 7.86 -17.46 4.83
N PRO A 13 6.71 -17.45 4.14
CA PRO A 13 6.44 -16.46 3.13
C PRO A 13 6.14 -15.11 3.78
N SER A 14 6.93 -14.10 3.44
CA SER A 14 6.60 -12.72 3.80
C SER A 14 5.68 -12.13 2.75
N ILE A 15 4.55 -11.56 3.17
CA ILE A 15 3.61 -10.86 2.30
C ILE A 15 3.75 -9.38 2.59
N ILE A 16 4.05 -8.59 1.56
CA ILE A 16 4.06 -7.13 1.65
C ILE A 16 2.95 -6.62 0.75
N THR A 17 1.89 -6.09 1.35
CA THR A 17 0.81 -5.46 0.60
C THR A 17 1.26 -4.08 0.19
N ILE A 18 1.39 -3.82 -1.12
CA ILE A 18 1.94 -2.55 -1.63
C ILE A 18 1.14 -1.33 -1.17
N ALA A 19 -0.20 -1.43 -1.17
CA ALA A 19 -1.04 -0.32 -0.73
C ALA A 19 -0.80 0.03 0.76
N ASP A 20 -0.65 -0.99 1.60
CA ASP A 20 -0.35 -0.84 3.03
C ASP A 20 1.07 -0.29 3.24
N ALA A 21 2.05 -0.80 2.50
CA ALA A 21 3.43 -0.36 2.58
C ALA A 21 3.65 1.09 2.11
N VAL A 22 2.79 1.61 1.24
CA VAL A 22 2.92 2.98 0.66
C VAL A 22 2.00 3.98 1.35
N PHE A 23 0.73 3.63 1.54
CA PHE A 23 -0.29 4.56 2.05
C PHE A 23 -0.67 4.27 3.51
N GLY A 24 -0.56 3.02 3.98
CA GLY A 24 -0.86 2.62 5.37
C GLY A 24 0.34 2.65 6.32
N PHE A 25 1.50 3.14 5.87
CA PHE A 25 2.74 3.16 6.66
C PHE A 25 2.65 4.15 7.84
N ASP A 26 3.14 3.77 9.02
CA ASP A 26 3.14 4.60 10.24
C ASP A 26 4.58 4.77 10.77
N PRO A 27 5.14 6.01 10.80
CA PRO A 27 4.50 7.30 10.48
C PRO A 27 4.27 7.50 8.97
N PRO A 28 3.20 8.20 8.56
CA PRO A 28 2.84 8.35 7.15
C PRO A 28 3.95 8.99 6.31
N ILE A 29 4.17 8.43 5.12
CA ILE A 29 5.08 9.00 4.12
C ILE A 29 4.53 10.36 3.67
N ASP A 30 5.41 11.33 3.41
CA ASP A 30 5.00 12.68 2.97
C ASP A 30 4.02 12.62 1.77
N PRO A 31 2.78 13.11 1.92
CA PRO A 31 1.78 13.03 0.86
C PRO A 31 2.17 13.81 -0.39
N TYR A 32 3.03 14.83 -0.29
CA TYR A 32 3.49 15.58 -1.47
C TYR A 32 4.57 14.82 -2.26
N ALA A 33 5.45 14.10 -1.57
CA ALA A 33 6.40 13.19 -2.20
C ALA A 33 5.67 12.06 -2.95
N LEU A 34 4.67 11.44 -2.32
CA LEU A 34 3.82 10.44 -2.95
C LEU A 34 3.00 11.02 -4.12
N ALA A 35 2.41 12.21 -3.95
CA ALA A 35 1.66 12.89 -5.01
C ALA A 35 2.53 13.13 -6.24
N ARG A 36 3.80 13.54 -6.05
CA ARG A 36 4.75 13.68 -7.15
C ARG A 36 5.12 12.34 -7.78
N ALA A 37 5.37 11.31 -6.98
CA ALA A 37 5.78 9.99 -7.46
C ALA A 37 4.68 9.30 -8.29
N PHE A 38 3.44 9.41 -7.84
CA PHE A 38 2.28 8.78 -8.47
C PHE A 38 1.48 9.71 -9.39
N GLN A 39 1.90 10.97 -9.53
CA GLN A 39 1.22 12.00 -10.31
C GLN A 39 -0.26 12.17 -9.91
N LEU A 40 -0.52 12.14 -8.61
CA LEU A 40 -1.85 12.29 -8.01
C LEU A 40 -2.00 13.68 -7.39
N ASP A 41 -3.25 14.11 -7.19
CA ASP A 41 -3.52 15.24 -6.32
C ASP A 41 -3.15 14.87 -4.87
N PRO A 42 -2.48 15.76 -4.11
CA PRO A 42 -2.15 15.51 -2.71
C PRO A 42 -3.37 15.17 -1.83
N TYR A 43 -4.56 15.63 -2.17
CA TYR A 43 -5.81 15.27 -1.50
C TYR A 43 -6.18 13.80 -1.70
N VAL A 44 -5.96 13.26 -2.91
CA VAL A 44 -6.18 11.84 -3.20
C VAL A 44 -5.23 11.00 -2.35
N VAL A 45 -3.95 11.39 -2.27
CA VAL A 45 -2.96 10.70 -1.42
C VAL A 45 -3.37 10.72 0.04
N LYS A 46 -3.78 11.87 0.58
CA LYS A 46 -4.26 11.97 1.97
C LYS A 46 -5.50 11.12 2.23
N THR A 47 -6.35 10.94 1.22
CA THR A 47 -7.53 10.06 1.31
C THR A 47 -7.11 8.58 1.30
N LEU A 48 -6.04 8.22 0.58
CA LEU A 48 -5.48 6.86 0.57
C LEU A 48 -4.72 6.52 1.87
N GLN A 49 -4.22 7.54 2.58
CA GLN A 49 -3.52 7.40 3.87
C GLN A 49 -4.45 7.52 5.10
N ALA A 50 -5.74 7.83 4.89
CA ALA A 50 -6.75 8.00 5.94
C ALA A 50 -7.43 6.68 6.29
#